data_AF-A0AAV4JWH1-F1
#
_entry.id   AF-A0AAV4JWH1-F1
#
_cell.length_a   1.000
_cell.length_b   1.000
_cell.length_c   1.000
_cell.angle_alpha   90.00
_cell.angle_beta   90.00
_cell.angle_gamma   90.00
#
_symmetry.space_group_name_H-M   'P 1'
#
loop_
_entity.id
_entity.type
_entity.pdbx_description
1 polymer ?
#
loop_
_entity_poly.entity_id
_entity_poly.type
_entity_poly.pdbx_seq_one_letter_code
_entity_poly.pdbx_strand_id
1 'polypeptide(L)'
;MRKEQALGKQRALVSEESLRGWFQVAERDFVAEGINIHAATPDQVFNCDETGFPFMTKMGYVLAAKEDRQVYGVTSDNKHQIKVLACGSAAGKMLPPAIIYPGQRLGFDPEAQFPGCKHYKTANGWIDTPTYKNWLQDIFIPATRHLRKPAFLFTDGHTSHVNEKVYFLSKDAGIAYYTLPAHASHILQPLDLVFFKAIKAE
;
A
#
# COMPACT_ATOMS: atom_id res chain seq x y z
N MET A 1 16.91 -17.29 -15.02
CA MET A 1 15.79 -18.12 -14.50
C MET A 1 14.85 -17.19 -13.75
N ARG A 2 13.56 -17.08 -14.12
CA ARG A 2 12.59 -16.25 -13.38
C ARG A 2 12.02 -17.08 -12.23
N LYS A 3 11.99 -16.52 -11.02
CA LYS A 3 11.34 -17.16 -9.87
C LYS A 3 9.84 -17.11 -10.08
N GLU A 4 9.15 -18.24 -9.90
CA GLU A 4 7.70 -18.30 -9.98
C GLU A 4 7.06 -17.41 -8.92
N GLN A 5 5.97 -16.72 -9.28
CA GLN A 5 5.16 -15.97 -8.33
C GLN A 5 3.95 -16.84 -7.98
N ALA A 6 3.91 -17.36 -6.76
CA ALA A 6 2.76 -18.13 -6.28
C ALA A 6 1.51 -17.23 -6.27
N LEU A 7 0.53 -17.59 -7.11
CA LEU A 7 -0.72 -16.85 -7.24
C LEU A 7 -1.85 -17.62 -6.53
N GLY A 8 -2.51 -16.97 -5.57
CA GLY A 8 -3.66 -17.57 -4.89
C GLY A 8 -4.84 -17.75 -5.85
N LYS A 9 -5.70 -18.75 -5.61
CA LYS A 9 -6.82 -19.12 -6.50
C LYS A 9 -7.68 -17.93 -6.95
N GLN A 10 -8.06 -17.04 -6.03
CA GLN A 10 -8.89 -15.87 -6.36
C GLN A 10 -8.18 -14.84 -7.26
N ARG A 11 -6.85 -14.70 -7.12
CA ARG A 11 -6.04 -13.83 -7.98
C ARG A 11 -5.91 -14.42 -9.38
N ALA A 12 -5.86 -15.74 -9.51
CA ALA A 12 -5.79 -16.44 -10.79
C ALA A 12 -7.11 -16.39 -11.59
N LEU A 13 -8.24 -16.11 -10.92
CA LEU A 13 -9.55 -15.98 -11.56
C LEU A 13 -9.84 -14.57 -12.09
N VAL A 14 -8.95 -13.60 -11.85
CA VAL A 14 -9.10 -12.25 -12.38
C VAL A 14 -8.99 -12.30 -13.91
N SER A 15 -10.08 -12.01 -14.60
CA SER A 15 -10.13 -11.98 -16.07
C SER A 15 -9.98 -10.57 -16.60
N GLU A 16 -9.50 -10.43 -17.83
CA GLU A 16 -9.43 -9.12 -18.51
C GLU A 16 -10.81 -8.45 -18.60
N GLU A 17 -11.87 -9.22 -18.87
CA GLU A 17 -13.24 -8.74 -18.89
C GLU A 17 -13.65 -8.11 -17.56
N SER A 18 -13.34 -8.78 -16.43
CA SER A 18 -13.66 -8.25 -15.09
C SER A 18 -12.91 -6.94 -14.81
N LEU A 19 -11.67 -6.81 -15.26
CA LEU A 19 -10.87 -5.59 -15.11
C LEU A 19 -11.42 -4.46 -15.97
N ARG A 20 -11.74 -4.73 -17.24
CA ARG A 20 -12.34 -3.74 -18.14
C ARG A 20 -13.69 -3.26 -17.62
N GLY A 21 -14.52 -4.18 -17.10
CA GLY A 21 -15.78 -3.83 -16.45
C GLY A 21 -15.59 -2.92 -15.24
N TRP A 22 -14.56 -3.18 -14.41
CA TRP A 22 -14.23 -2.30 -13.29
C TRP A 22 -13.84 -0.89 -13.76
N PHE A 23 -13.01 -0.74 -14.80
CA PHE A 23 -12.64 0.58 -15.35
C PHE A 23 -13.86 1.34 -15.89
N GLN A 24 -14.76 0.64 -16.59
CA GLN A 24 -16.01 1.25 -17.08
C GLN A 24 -16.89 1.76 -15.94
N VAL A 25 -17.00 0.99 -14.86
CA VAL A 25 -17.73 1.42 -13.65
C VAL A 25 -17.05 2.63 -13.01
N ALA A 26 -15.73 2.61 -12.86
CA ALA A 26 -14.98 3.73 -12.30
C ALA A 26 -15.16 5.03 -13.11
N GLU A 27 -15.02 4.96 -14.43
CA GLU A 27 -15.25 6.09 -15.32
C GLU A 27 -16.68 6.64 -15.19
N ARG A 28 -17.68 5.75 -15.16
CA ARG A 28 -19.08 6.14 -14.97
C ARG A 28 -19.30 6.83 -13.63
N ASP A 29 -18.72 6.29 -12.55
CA ASP A 29 -18.85 6.85 -11.21
C ASP A 29 -18.21 8.25 -11.13
N PHE A 30 -17.03 8.44 -11.74
CA PHE A 30 -16.41 9.77 -11.86
C PHE A 30 -17.29 10.75 -12.65
N VAL A 31 -17.84 10.32 -13.78
CA VAL A 31 -18.74 11.17 -14.59
C VAL A 31 -20.00 11.55 -13.80
N ALA A 32 -20.56 10.63 -13.01
CA ALA A 32 -21.72 10.90 -12.16
C ALA A 32 -21.42 11.94 -11.07
N GLU A 33 -20.18 12.01 -10.59
CA GLU A 33 -19.70 13.06 -9.67
C GLU A 33 -19.22 14.34 -10.40
N GLY A 34 -19.36 14.41 -11.73
CA GLY A 34 -18.92 15.56 -12.53
C GLY A 34 -17.40 15.65 -12.69
N ILE A 35 -16.67 14.55 -12.47
CA ILE A 35 -15.21 14.46 -12.51
C ILE A 35 -14.78 13.88 -13.87
N ASN A 36 -13.92 14.62 -14.59
CA ASN A 36 -13.25 14.10 -15.78
C ASN A 36 -11.83 13.63 -15.43
N ILE A 37 -11.67 12.33 -15.19
CA ILE A 37 -10.37 11.74 -14.86
C ILE A 37 -9.36 11.83 -16.01
N HIS A 38 -9.79 11.83 -17.27
CA HIS A 38 -8.87 11.95 -18.41
C HIS A 38 -8.25 13.34 -18.55
N ALA A 39 -8.80 14.34 -17.85
CA ALA A 39 -8.20 15.66 -17.73
C ALA A 39 -7.20 15.77 -16.56
N ALA A 40 -6.95 14.70 -15.80
CA ALA A 40 -5.99 14.69 -14.71
C ALA A 40 -4.55 14.69 -15.23
N THR A 41 -3.67 15.45 -14.58
CA THR A 41 -2.23 15.37 -14.83
C THR A 41 -1.60 14.29 -13.94
N PRO A 42 -0.43 13.72 -14.31
CA PRO A 42 0.18 12.63 -13.54
C PRO A 42 0.54 12.99 -12.09
N ASP A 43 0.73 14.26 -11.77
CA ASP A 43 0.96 14.77 -10.41
C ASP A 43 -0.31 14.83 -9.55
N GLN A 44 -1.50 14.71 -10.16
CA GLN A 44 -2.78 14.65 -9.45
C GLN A 44 -3.22 13.22 -9.13
N VAL A 45 -2.60 12.19 -9.73
CA VAL A 45 -3.00 10.79 -9.58
C VAL A 45 -2.05 10.07 -8.66
N PHE A 46 -2.55 9.58 -7.53
CA PHE A 46 -1.77 8.89 -6.51
C PHE A 46 -2.24 7.45 -6.31
N ASN A 47 -1.30 6.57 -6.00
CA ASN A 47 -1.57 5.24 -5.49
C ASN A 47 -0.98 5.11 -4.08
N CYS A 48 -1.67 4.39 -3.21
CA CYS A 48 -1.25 4.13 -1.83
C CYS A 48 -1.44 2.65 -1.52
N ASP A 49 -0.47 2.08 -0.81
CA ASP A 49 -0.47 0.66 -0.44
C ASP A 49 0.44 0.39 0.76
N GLU A 50 0.22 -0.75 1.43
CA GLU A 50 0.92 -1.16 2.64
C GLU A 50 1.83 -2.34 2.39
N THR A 51 3.01 -2.29 2.99
CA THR A 51 3.94 -3.40 2.92
C THR A 51 4.50 -3.76 4.27
N GLY A 52 4.57 -5.06 4.55
CA GLY A 52 5.17 -5.61 5.75
C GLY A 52 6.67 -5.83 5.58
N PHE A 53 7.43 -5.37 6.57
CA PHE A 53 8.85 -5.66 6.77
C PHE A 53 9.01 -6.54 8.00
N PRO A 54 9.17 -7.86 7.83
CA PRO A 54 9.41 -8.75 8.95
C PRO A 54 10.76 -8.44 9.58
N PHE A 55 10.84 -8.49 10.91
CA PHE A 55 12.13 -8.42 11.60
C PHE A 55 13.01 -9.65 11.33
N MET A 56 12.39 -10.71 10.80
CA MET A 56 13.07 -11.91 10.38
C MET A 56 13.46 -11.80 8.90
N THR A 57 14.75 -11.90 8.62
CA THR A 57 15.24 -12.13 7.26
C THR A 57 14.94 -13.57 6.84
N LYS A 58 14.63 -13.78 5.55
CA LYS A 58 14.56 -15.14 5.01
C LYS A 58 15.93 -15.80 5.12
N MET A 59 15.96 -17.08 5.50
CA MET A 59 17.19 -17.87 5.42
C MET A 59 17.70 -17.85 3.97
N GLY A 60 19.01 -17.65 3.82
CA GLY A 60 19.67 -17.73 2.52
C GLY A 60 19.73 -19.16 1.98
N TYR A 61 20.51 -19.35 0.91
CA TYR A 61 20.85 -20.68 0.45
C TYR A 61 21.90 -21.30 1.39
N VAL A 62 21.68 -22.55 1.77
CA VAL A 62 22.64 -23.34 2.55
C VAL A 62 23.24 -24.41 1.63
N LEU A 63 24.55 -24.63 1.76
CA LEU A 63 25.21 -25.78 1.14
C LEU A 63 24.91 -27.01 2.01
N ALA A 64 24.29 -28.02 1.41
CA ALA A 64 23.99 -29.29 2.06
C ALA A 64 24.50 -30.45 1.22
N ALA A 65 24.70 -31.61 1.84
CA ALA A 65 25.11 -32.80 1.10
C ALA A 65 23.99 -33.21 0.12
N LYS A 66 24.36 -33.77 -1.03
CA LYS A 66 23.40 -34.23 -2.05
C LYS A 66 22.40 -35.26 -1.49
N GLU A 67 22.82 -36.01 -0.47
CA GLU A 67 22.04 -37.03 0.22
C GLU A 67 20.94 -36.42 1.14
N ASP A 68 21.13 -35.16 1.57
CA ASP A 68 20.25 -34.50 2.53
C ASP A 68 18.99 -33.96 1.84
N ARG A 69 17.92 -34.75 1.89
CA ARG A 69 16.61 -34.36 1.34
C ARG A 69 15.89 -33.29 2.15
N GLN A 70 16.29 -33.08 3.41
CA GLN A 70 15.70 -32.10 4.32
C GLN A 70 16.79 -31.36 5.08
N VAL A 71 16.84 -30.04 4.91
CA VAL A 71 17.78 -29.17 5.61
C VAL A 71 16.97 -28.21 6.47
N TYR A 72 17.16 -28.29 7.78
CA TYR A 72 16.42 -27.49 8.75
C TYR A 72 17.21 -26.23 9.09
N GLY A 73 16.58 -25.07 8.93
CA GLY A 73 17.06 -23.81 9.49
C GLY A 73 16.31 -23.51 10.79
N VAL A 74 17.02 -23.33 11.90
CA VAL A 74 16.41 -22.84 13.14
C VAL A 74 16.06 -21.37 12.96
N THR A 75 14.80 -21.03 13.18
CA THR A 75 14.30 -19.66 13.09
C THR A 75 13.38 -19.39 14.27
N SER A 76 13.24 -18.13 14.69
CA SER A 76 12.33 -17.78 15.78
C SER A 76 10.87 -17.92 15.31
N ASP A 77 9.96 -18.40 16.17
CA ASP A 77 8.52 -18.47 15.82
C ASP A 77 7.84 -17.09 15.73
N ASN A 78 8.61 -16.01 15.92
CA ASN A 78 8.10 -14.69 16.19
C ASN A 78 7.86 -13.88 14.91
N LYS A 79 6.62 -13.88 14.41
CA LYS A 79 6.18 -13.22 13.16
C LYS A 79 6.04 -11.69 13.28
N HIS A 80 6.82 -11.05 14.13
CA HIS A 80 6.77 -9.60 14.27
C HIS A 80 7.26 -8.91 13.00
N GLN A 81 6.50 -7.92 12.57
CA GLN A 81 6.82 -7.09 11.42
C GLN A 81 6.43 -5.65 11.73
N ILE A 82 7.14 -4.72 11.10
CA ILE A 82 6.68 -3.34 10.96
C ILE A 82 5.92 -3.25 9.64
N LYS A 83 4.91 -2.38 9.59
CA LYS A 83 4.27 -2.03 8.32
C LYS A 83 4.69 -0.64 7.89
N VAL A 84 4.80 -0.46 6.59
CA VAL A 84 5.05 0.83 5.97
C VAL A 84 3.93 1.08 4.98
N LEU A 85 3.21 2.17 5.18
CA LEU A 85 2.26 2.72 4.22
C LEU A 85 3.02 3.71 3.32
N ALA A 86 3.06 3.41 2.03
CA ALA A 86 3.69 4.26 1.04
C ALA A 86 2.64 4.84 0.09
N CYS A 87 2.91 6.05 -0.41
CA CYS A 87 2.06 6.68 -1.40
C CYS A 87 2.91 7.46 -2.41
N GLY A 88 2.58 7.33 -3.69
CA GLY A 88 3.30 8.00 -4.76
C GLY A 88 2.37 8.46 -5.88
N SER A 89 2.76 9.53 -6.56
CA SER A 89 2.04 10.04 -7.74
C SER A 89 2.44 9.30 -9.01
N ALA A 90 1.60 9.34 -10.04
CA ALA A 90 1.94 8.85 -11.38
C ALA A 90 3.09 9.65 -12.02
N ALA A 91 3.34 10.89 -11.58
CA ALA A 91 4.54 11.65 -11.91
C ALA A 91 5.85 11.13 -11.24
N GLY A 92 5.79 10.08 -10.42
CA GLY A 92 6.95 9.49 -9.75
C GLY A 92 7.34 10.15 -8.42
N LYS A 93 6.56 11.10 -7.90
CA LYS A 93 6.82 11.73 -6.61
C LYS A 93 6.29 10.85 -5.48
N MET A 94 7.18 10.36 -4.62
CA MET A 94 6.81 9.66 -3.40
C MET A 94 6.55 10.65 -2.27
N LEU A 95 5.50 10.40 -1.50
CA LEU A 95 5.24 11.11 -0.25
C LEU A 95 6.06 10.50 0.89
N PRO A 96 6.30 11.25 1.99
CA PRO A 96 6.89 10.68 3.19
C PRO A 96 6.13 9.41 3.63
N PRO A 97 6.82 8.27 3.79
CA PRO A 97 6.17 7.03 4.17
C PRO A 97 5.72 7.09 5.63
N ALA A 98 4.67 6.34 5.95
CA ALA A 98 4.20 6.17 7.31
C ALA A 98 4.59 4.79 7.84
N ILE A 99 5.32 4.76 8.94
CA ILE A 99 5.77 3.54 9.62
C ILE A 99 4.81 3.24 10.77
N ILE A 100 4.23 2.05 10.76
CA ILE A 100 3.29 1.57 11.77
C ILE A 100 3.99 0.51 12.61
N TYR A 101 4.23 0.87 13.88
CA TYR A 101 4.87 -0.01 14.84
C TYR A 101 3.85 -0.77 15.69
N PRO A 102 4.11 -2.05 16.01
CA PRO A 102 3.30 -2.78 16.97
C PRO A 102 3.57 -2.32 18.42
N GLY A 103 2.52 -2.29 19.23
CA GLY A 103 2.58 -2.02 20.66
C GLY A 103 2.41 -0.54 21.03
N GLN A 104 2.54 -0.24 22.33
CA GLN A 104 2.28 1.11 22.86
C GLN A 104 3.53 1.95 23.10
N ARG A 105 4.68 1.31 23.34
CA ARG A 105 5.95 1.96 23.68
C ARG A 105 7.04 1.49 22.73
N LEU A 106 7.82 2.44 22.22
CA LEU A 106 9.04 2.15 21.47
C LEU A 106 10.22 2.29 22.42
N GLY A 107 11.16 1.34 22.36
CA GLY A 107 12.40 1.40 23.13
C GLY A 107 13.47 2.30 22.50
N PHE A 108 13.12 3.04 21.45
CA PHE A 108 14.01 3.92 20.69
C PHE A 108 13.23 5.15 20.21
N ASP A 109 13.95 6.19 19.80
CA ASP A 109 13.38 7.37 19.16
C ASP A 109 13.21 7.12 17.65
N PRO A 110 11.96 6.98 17.15
CA PRO A 110 11.73 6.69 15.74
C PRO A 110 12.13 7.84 14.81
N GLU A 111 12.01 9.10 15.24
CA GLU A 111 12.35 10.26 14.43
C GLU A 111 13.87 10.36 14.23
N ALA A 112 14.65 10.02 15.27
CA ALA A 112 16.10 9.97 15.16
C ALA A 112 16.60 8.86 14.21
N GLN A 113 15.86 7.74 14.09
CA GLN A 113 16.24 6.60 13.25
C GLN A 113 15.75 6.74 11.81
N PHE A 114 14.54 7.27 11.61
CA PHE A 114 13.89 7.38 10.31
C PHE A 114 13.35 8.81 10.12
N PRO A 115 14.24 9.81 10.05
CA PRO A 115 13.82 11.21 10.01
C PRO A 115 12.95 11.49 8.79
N GLY A 116 11.92 12.30 8.99
CA GLY A 116 10.98 12.69 7.93
C GLY A 116 9.97 11.61 7.55
N CYS A 117 10.03 10.41 8.13
CA CYS A 117 8.92 9.47 8.07
C CYS A 117 7.84 9.87 9.07
N LYS A 118 6.60 9.47 8.83
CA LYS A 118 5.55 9.60 9.84
C LYS A 118 5.49 8.34 10.68
N HIS A 119 5.37 8.48 11.99
CA HIS A 119 5.38 7.35 12.91
C HIS A 119 4.03 7.16 13.58
N TYR A 120 3.45 5.97 13.41
CA TYR A 120 2.21 5.57 14.05
C TYR A 120 2.42 4.31 14.89
N LYS A 121 1.54 4.11 15.87
CA LYS A 121 1.56 2.95 16.75
C LYS A 121 0.16 2.36 16.81
N THR A 122 0.07 1.04 16.64
CA THR A 122 -1.18 0.30 16.80
C THR A 122 -0.94 -0.93 17.67
N ALA A 123 -1.99 -1.45 18.31
CA ALA A 123 -1.85 -2.53 19.28
C ALA A 123 -1.17 -3.78 18.71
N ASN A 124 -1.41 -4.09 17.43
CA ASN A 124 -0.93 -5.30 16.76
C ASN A 124 0.01 -5.01 15.57
N GLY A 125 0.34 -3.74 15.30
CA GLY A 125 1.17 -3.33 14.16
C GLY A 125 0.47 -3.39 12.81
N TRP A 126 -0.84 -3.68 12.78
CA TRP A 126 -1.67 -3.53 11.59
C TRP A 126 -2.23 -2.12 11.54
N ILE A 127 -2.43 -1.58 10.33
CA ILE A 127 -3.16 -0.32 10.25
C ILE A 127 -4.60 -0.52 10.71
N ASP A 128 -5.19 0.53 11.28
CA ASP A 128 -6.61 0.61 11.54
C ASP A 128 -7.20 1.89 10.93
N THR A 129 -8.52 1.99 10.88
CA THR A 129 -9.20 3.18 10.33
C THR A 129 -8.74 4.49 10.99
N PRO A 130 -8.61 4.59 12.34
CA PRO A 130 -8.09 5.80 12.97
C PRO A 130 -6.69 6.19 12.47
N THR A 131 -5.77 5.23 12.38
CA THR A 131 -4.40 5.48 11.92
C THR A 131 -4.39 5.91 10.45
N TYR A 132 -5.17 5.27 9.59
CA TYR A 132 -5.26 5.65 8.17
C TYR A 132 -5.86 7.06 7.99
N LYS A 133 -6.87 7.42 8.79
CA LYS A 133 -7.42 8.78 8.79
C LYS A 133 -6.39 9.82 9.23
N ASN A 134 -5.63 9.53 10.28
CA ASN A 134 -4.56 10.41 10.71
C ASN A 134 -3.52 10.57 9.59
N TRP A 135 -3.17 9.49 8.89
CA TRP A 135 -2.28 9.57 7.73
C TRP A 135 -2.81 10.47 6.61
N LEU A 136 -4.10 10.38 6.27
CA LEU A 136 -4.72 11.28 5.30
C LEU A 136 -4.60 12.74 5.74
N GLN A 137 -4.88 13.04 7.01
CA GLN A 137 -4.85 14.40 7.56
C GLN A 137 -3.43 14.95 7.71
N ASP A 138 -2.48 14.11 8.12
CA ASP A 138 -1.12 14.50 8.44
C ASP A 138 -0.22 14.59 7.20
N ILE A 139 -0.46 13.73 6.19
CA ILE A 139 0.43 13.59 5.03
C ILE A 139 -0.31 13.92 3.74
N PHE A 140 -1.32 13.15 3.37
CA PHE A 140 -1.85 13.17 2.01
C PHE A 140 -2.58 14.49 1.68
N ILE A 141 -3.49 14.95 2.56
CA ILE A 141 -4.24 16.19 2.37
C ILE A 141 -3.30 17.40 2.32
N PRO A 142 -2.36 17.59 3.26
CA PRO A 142 -1.37 18.66 3.17
C PRO A 142 -0.52 18.57 1.90
N ALA A 143 -0.05 17.37 1.54
CA ALA A 143 0.80 17.16 0.38
C ALA A 143 0.09 17.44 -0.96
N THR A 144 -1.23 17.39 -1.01
CA THR A 144 -2.02 17.58 -2.24
C THR A 144 -2.83 18.88 -2.24
N ARG A 145 -2.73 19.71 -1.20
CA ARG A 145 -3.50 20.96 -1.06
C ARG A 145 -3.22 21.96 -2.18
N HIS A 146 -1.97 22.01 -2.65
CA HIS A 146 -1.54 22.93 -3.70
C HIS A 146 -1.94 22.50 -5.11
N LEU A 147 -2.41 21.27 -5.28
CA LEU A 147 -2.80 20.72 -6.57
C LEU A 147 -4.18 21.24 -7.00
N ARG A 148 -4.39 21.34 -8.31
CA ARG A 148 -5.73 21.49 -8.87
C ARG A 148 -6.61 20.31 -8.41
N LYS A 149 -7.86 20.59 -8.07
CA LYS A 149 -8.80 19.57 -7.60
C LYS A 149 -9.66 19.02 -8.76
N PRO A 150 -10.08 17.74 -8.69
CA PRO A 150 -9.73 16.80 -7.64
C PRO A 150 -8.30 16.25 -7.76
N ALA A 151 -7.71 15.89 -6.62
CA ALA A 151 -6.59 14.94 -6.60
C ALA A 151 -7.18 13.53 -6.49
N PHE A 152 -6.58 12.53 -7.14
CA PHE A 152 -7.06 11.16 -7.16
C PHE A 152 -6.20 10.30 -6.24
N LEU A 153 -6.83 9.50 -5.40
CA LEU A 153 -6.16 8.54 -4.53
C LEU A 153 -6.74 7.14 -4.77
N PHE A 154 -5.90 6.26 -5.32
CA PHE A 154 -6.21 4.85 -5.54
C PHE A 154 -5.59 3.99 -4.44
N THR A 155 -6.39 3.15 -3.80
CA THR A 155 -5.96 2.27 -2.70
C THR A 155 -6.51 0.85 -2.89
N ASP A 156 -6.04 -0.12 -2.09
CA ASP A 156 -6.68 -1.42 -1.99
C ASP A 156 -8.01 -1.37 -1.21
N GLY A 157 -8.76 -2.48 -1.25
CA GLY A 157 -10.08 -2.59 -0.61
C GLY A 157 -10.05 -2.98 0.86
N HIS A 158 -8.95 -2.74 1.58
CA HIS A 158 -8.87 -3.09 2.99
C HIS A 158 -9.86 -2.26 3.82
N THR A 159 -10.46 -2.88 4.85
CA THR A 159 -11.55 -2.27 5.64
C THR A 159 -11.12 -1.01 6.40
N SER A 160 -9.83 -0.89 6.74
CA SER A 160 -9.28 0.33 7.33
C SER A 160 -9.31 1.53 6.36
N HIS A 161 -9.17 1.27 5.06
CA HIS A 161 -9.14 2.25 3.99
C HIS A 161 -10.54 2.57 3.46
N VAL A 162 -11.44 1.59 3.45
CA VAL A 162 -12.78 1.72 2.86
C VAL A 162 -13.84 1.84 3.95
N ASN A 163 -14.15 3.09 4.32
CA ASN A 163 -15.26 3.41 5.21
C ASN A 163 -15.76 4.84 5.00
N GLU A 164 -16.98 5.10 5.48
CA GLU A 164 -17.68 6.38 5.37
C GLU A 164 -16.83 7.57 5.88
N LYS A 165 -16.12 7.40 6.99
CA LYS A 165 -15.30 8.47 7.59
C LYS A 165 -14.10 8.83 6.70
N VAL A 166 -13.52 7.86 6.01
CA VAL A 166 -12.43 8.09 5.04
C VAL A 166 -12.98 8.74 3.78
N TYR A 167 -14.13 8.27 3.29
CA TYR A 167 -14.78 8.85 2.10
C TYR A 167 -15.11 10.33 2.30
N PHE A 168 -15.83 10.69 3.36
CA PHE A 168 -16.20 12.09 3.60
C PHE A 168 -14.99 12.99 3.85
N LEU A 169 -14.01 12.52 4.63
CA LEU A 169 -12.77 13.26 4.84
C LEU A 169 -12.05 13.56 3.52
N SER A 170 -12.00 12.58 2.62
CA SER A 170 -11.37 12.73 1.31
C SER A 170 -12.17 13.68 0.42
N LYS A 171 -13.49 13.51 0.38
CA LYS A 171 -14.41 14.35 -0.39
C LYS A 171 -14.32 15.82 0.02
N ASP A 172 -14.35 16.10 1.31
CA ASP A 172 -14.25 17.47 1.86
C ASP A 172 -12.90 18.13 1.51
N ALA A 173 -11.85 17.34 1.33
CA ALA A 173 -10.53 17.80 0.91
C ALA A 173 -10.35 17.89 -0.63
N GLY A 174 -11.41 17.64 -1.40
CA GLY A 174 -11.37 17.61 -2.87
C GLY A 174 -10.56 16.44 -3.42
N ILE A 175 -10.60 15.29 -2.74
CA ILE A 175 -9.92 14.06 -3.16
C ILE A 175 -10.94 13.09 -3.72
N ALA A 176 -10.75 12.70 -4.97
CA ALA A 176 -11.46 11.58 -5.59
C ALA A 176 -10.81 10.28 -5.11
N TYR A 177 -11.44 9.65 -4.11
CA TYR A 177 -10.94 8.44 -3.47
C TYR A 177 -11.56 7.21 -4.12
N TYR A 178 -10.74 6.29 -4.64
CA TYR A 178 -11.25 5.12 -5.36
C TYR A 178 -10.49 3.84 -5.00
N THR A 179 -11.21 2.72 -4.97
CA THR A 179 -10.68 1.43 -4.52
C THR A 179 -10.41 0.51 -5.70
N LEU A 180 -9.19 0.01 -5.83
CA LEU A 180 -8.79 -0.92 -6.87
C LEU A 180 -9.51 -2.27 -6.74
N PRO A 181 -9.70 -3.01 -7.86
CA PRO A 181 -10.49 -4.23 -7.83
C PRO A 181 -9.82 -5.29 -6.95
N ALA A 182 -10.65 -6.00 -6.20
CA ALA A 182 -10.18 -7.05 -5.30
C ALA A 182 -9.38 -8.11 -6.05
N HIS A 183 -8.36 -8.66 -5.38
CA HIS A 183 -7.50 -9.74 -5.90
C HIS A 183 -6.67 -9.38 -7.16
N ALA A 184 -6.75 -8.15 -7.66
CA ALA A 184 -6.01 -7.68 -8.83
C ALA A 184 -4.67 -7.00 -8.50
N SER A 185 -4.17 -7.03 -7.25
CA SER A 185 -2.95 -6.30 -6.87
C SER A 185 -1.72 -6.67 -7.70
N HIS A 186 -1.59 -7.94 -8.11
CA HIS A 186 -0.52 -8.39 -9.04
C HIS A 186 -0.59 -7.79 -10.46
N ILE A 187 -1.63 -7.04 -10.79
CA ILE A 187 -1.84 -6.45 -12.12
C ILE A 187 -1.95 -4.93 -11.98
N LEU A 188 -2.69 -4.46 -10.96
CA LEU A 188 -3.15 -3.08 -10.86
C LEU A 188 -2.65 -2.32 -9.64
N GLN A 189 -1.80 -2.87 -8.77
CA GLN A 189 -1.18 -2.12 -7.68
C GLN A 189 0.27 -1.74 -8.05
N PRO A 190 0.52 -0.49 -8.52
CA PRO A 190 1.84 -0.04 -8.93
C PRO A 190 2.92 -0.19 -7.87
N LEU A 191 2.59 0.12 -6.61
CA LEU A 191 3.53 0.04 -5.50
C LEU A 191 4.00 -1.40 -5.25
N ASP A 192 3.09 -2.38 -5.31
CA ASP A 192 3.42 -3.81 -5.22
C ASP A 192 4.30 -4.29 -6.39
N LEU A 193 4.02 -3.83 -7.60
CA LEU A 193 4.66 -4.32 -8.82
C LEU A 193 6.07 -3.77 -9.05
N VAL A 194 6.30 -2.53 -8.63
CA VAL A 194 7.52 -1.79 -8.94
C VAL A 194 8.27 -1.44 -7.67
N PHE A 195 7.68 -0.62 -6.80
CA PHE A 195 8.38 0.01 -5.68
C PHE A 195 8.75 -0.98 -4.57
N PHE A 196 7.76 -1.69 -4.01
CA PHE A 196 8.00 -2.67 -2.95
C PHE A 196 8.79 -3.87 -3.44
N LYS A 197 8.62 -4.25 -4.71
CA LYS A 197 9.41 -5.32 -5.30
C LYS A 197 10.90 -4.96 -5.36
N ALA A 198 11.24 -3.73 -5.71
CA ALA A 198 12.61 -3.24 -5.73
C ALA A 198 13.19 -3.20 -4.30
N ILE A 199 12.48 -2.59 -3.35
CA ILE A 199 12.96 -2.46 -1.96
C ILE A 199 13.16 -3.81 -1.28
N LYS A 200 12.30 -4.79 -1.54
CA LYS A 200 12.42 -6.14 -0.94
C LYS A 200 13.45 -7.04 -1.63
N ALA A 201 14.06 -6.57 -2.72
CA ALA A 201 15.10 -7.29 -3.43
C ALA A 201 16.51 -6.86 -2.99
N GLU A 202 16.63 -5.74 -2.27
CA GLU A 202 17.83 -5.33 -1.53
C GLU A 202 18.02 -6.16 -0.27
#